data_AF-A0A8E2LEI3-F1
#
_entry.id   AF-A0A8E2LEI3-F1
#
_cell.length_a   1.000
_cell.length_b   1.000
_cell.length_c   1.000
_cell.angle_alpha   90.00
_cell.angle_beta   90.00
_cell.angle_gamma   90.00
#
_symmetry.space_group_name_H-M   'P 1'
#
loop_
_entity.id
_entity.type
_entity.pdbx_description
1 polymer ?
#
loop_
_entity_poly.entity_id
_entity_poly.type
_entity_poly.pdbx_seq_one_letter_code
_entity_poly.pdbx_strand_id
1 'polypeptide(L)'
;MDRPIYRQVPLQPITSKPNVQVPKQLNTAQTPFSQHFNQALSHETSQLTISKHASERIEQRGIQINANQWDKIGLKVSEAKRKGVNESLVIVNNAALIVSAKNETVITAMNLQEASNQIFTNINGAIIVN
;
A
#
# COMPACT_ATOMS: atom_id res chain seq x y z
N MET A 1 -46.08 -57.49 13.74
CA MET A 1 -45.16 -56.39 13.37
C MET A 1 -45.40 -55.25 14.36
N ASP A 2 -44.83 -55.37 15.55
CA ASP A 2 -44.99 -54.41 16.63
C ASP A 2 -44.10 -53.19 16.40
N ARG A 3 -44.69 -52.00 16.36
CA ARG A 3 -43.97 -50.74 16.23
C ARG A 3 -43.48 -50.32 17.62
N PRO A 4 -42.20 -49.97 17.82
CA PRO A 4 -41.73 -49.53 19.12
C PRO A 4 -42.36 -48.18 19.49
N ILE A 5 -43.01 -48.14 20.66
CA ILE A 5 -43.53 -46.93 21.28
C ILE A 5 -42.36 -46.16 21.91
N TYR A 6 -42.02 -45.01 21.35
CA TYR A 6 -41.02 -44.11 21.94
C TYR A 6 -41.69 -43.16 22.94
N ARG A 7 -41.32 -43.26 24.22
CA ARG A 7 -41.77 -42.35 25.27
C ARG A 7 -40.86 -41.13 25.30
N GLN A 8 -41.42 -39.95 25.05
CA GLN A 8 -40.68 -38.69 25.17
C GLN A 8 -40.50 -38.34 26.65
N VAL A 9 -39.26 -38.06 27.04
CA VAL A 9 -38.92 -37.58 28.39
C VAL A 9 -39.12 -36.05 28.40
N PRO A 10 -39.85 -35.49 29.37
CA PRO A 10 -39.99 -34.04 29.46
C PRO A 10 -38.65 -33.40 29.82
N LEU A 11 -38.20 -32.46 28.98
CA LEU A 11 -37.01 -31.66 29.25
C LEU A 11 -37.35 -30.65 30.35
N GLN A 12 -36.69 -30.77 31.50
CA GLN A 12 -36.79 -29.77 32.56
C GLN A 12 -35.82 -28.61 32.25
N PRO A 13 -36.25 -27.35 32.42
CA PRO A 13 -35.39 -26.20 32.19
C PRO A 13 -34.31 -26.12 33.27
N ILE A 14 -33.06 -26.02 32.81
CA ILE A 14 -31.89 -25.77 33.65
C ILE A 14 -32.00 -24.34 34.18
N THR A 15 -32.31 -24.17 35.46
CA THR A 15 -32.33 -22.86 36.15
C THR A 15 -31.12 -22.69 37.08
N SER A 16 -29.93 -23.01 36.59
CA SER A 16 -28.71 -22.51 37.22
C SER A 16 -28.35 -21.19 36.53
N LYS A 17 -28.58 -20.06 37.22
CA LYS A 17 -27.92 -18.80 36.85
C LYS A 17 -26.44 -18.95 37.16
N PRO A 18 -25.52 -19.06 36.19
CA PRO A 18 -24.13 -18.90 36.52
C PRO A 18 -23.95 -17.46 36.98
N ASN A 19 -23.42 -17.26 38.18
CA ASN A 19 -22.91 -15.96 38.62
C ASN A 19 -21.65 -15.67 37.80
N VAL A 20 -21.83 -15.33 36.53
CA VAL A 20 -20.78 -14.77 35.70
C VAL A 20 -20.66 -13.34 36.18
N GLN A 21 -19.73 -13.13 37.09
CA GLN A 21 -19.16 -11.81 37.30
C GLN A 21 -18.54 -11.43 35.96
N VAL A 22 -19.29 -10.65 35.16
CA VAL A 22 -18.75 -10.02 33.97
C VAL A 22 -17.56 -9.20 34.47
N PRO A 23 -16.32 -9.50 34.04
CA PRO A 23 -15.20 -8.65 34.40
C PRO A 23 -15.58 -7.26 33.90
N LYS A 24 -15.69 -6.31 34.84
CA LYS A 24 -15.82 -4.89 34.56
C LYS A 24 -14.74 -4.59 33.53
N GLN A 25 -15.16 -4.35 32.28
CA GLN A 25 -14.25 -4.05 31.20
C GLN A 25 -13.42 -2.88 31.68
N LEU A 26 -12.16 -3.18 32.00
CA LEU A 26 -11.14 -2.17 32.15
C LEU A 26 -11.17 -1.47 30.80
N ASN A 27 -11.63 -0.22 30.80
CA ASN A 27 -11.44 0.70 29.70
C ASN A 27 -9.93 0.90 29.54
N THR A 28 -9.24 -0.11 29.01
CA THR A 28 -8.02 0.13 28.26
C THR A 28 -8.49 0.99 27.12
N ALA A 29 -7.99 2.22 27.08
CA ALA A 29 -8.20 3.13 25.98
C ALA A 29 -7.65 2.46 24.71
N GLN A 30 -8.47 1.62 24.08
CA GLN A 30 -8.25 1.14 22.74
C GLN A 30 -8.44 2.38 21.88
N THR A 31 -7.31 3.00 21.53
CA THR A 31 -7.27 4.02 20.48
C THR A 31 -8.09 3.48 19.32
N PRO A 32 -9.22 4.11 18.94
CA PRO A 32 -10.09 3.59 17.89
C PRO A 32 -9.26 3.28 16.64
N PHE A 33 -9.64 2.23 15.91
CA PHE A 33 -8.94 1.82 14.68
C PHE A 33 -8.67 3.00 13.73
N SER A 34 -9.58 3.98 13.71
CA SER A 34 -9.40 5.25 12.98
C SER A 34 -8.13 6.02 13.39
N GLN A 35 -7.73 6.03 14.66
CA GLN A 35 -6.48 6.65 15.10
C GLN A 35 -5.25 5.88 14.64
N HIS A 36 -5.26 4.54 14.70
CA HIS A 36 -4.15 3.74 14.16
C HIS A 36 -4.03 3.88 12.65
N PHE A 37 -5.16 3.92 11.94
CA PHE A 37 -5.19 4.15 10.50
C PHE A 37 -4.70 5.56 10.15
N ASN A 38 -5.22 6.59 10.82
CA ASN A 38 -4.78 7.97 10.61
C ASN A 38 -3.29 8.13 10.95
N GLN A 39 -2.79 7.48 11.99
CA GLN A 39 -1.37 7.49 12.35
C GLN A 39 -0.49 6.80 11.29
N ALA A 40 -0.95 5.69 10.69
CA ALA A 40 -0.27 5.05 9.57
C ALA A 40 -0.22 5.96 8.33
N LEU A 41 -1.31 6.66 8.02
CA LEU A 41 -1.35 7.67 6.94
C LEU A 41 -0.48 8.90 7.25
N SER A 42 -0.41 9.30 8.52
CA SER A 42 0.35 10.48 8.96
C SER A 42 1.87 10.26 8.91
N HIS A 43 2.31 9.00 8.93
CA HIS A 43 3.70 8.60 8.79
C HIS A 43 4.17 8.53 7.33
N GLU A 44 3.27 8.68 6.35
CA GLU A 44 3.64 8.86 4.94
C GLU A 44 4.06 10.32 4.72
N THR A 45 5.21 10.69 5.28
CA THR A 45 5.85 11.97 5.04
C THR A 45 6.33 12.05 3.59
N SER A 46 5.47 12.49 2.67
CA SER A 46 5.79 12.93 1.29
C SER A 46 6.85 12.11 0.54
N GLN A 47 6.94 10.81 0.81
CA GLN A 47 7.97 9.97 0.26
C GLN A 47 7.42 9.27 -0.97
N LEU A 48 8.21 9.28 -2.03
CA LEU A 48 7.86 8.65 -3.29
C LEU A 48 7.59 7.16 -3.06
N THR A 49 6.37 6.73 -3.36
CA THR A 49 5.96 5.33 -3.19
C THR A 49 6.46 4.50 -4.37
N ILE A 50 6.98 3.30 -4.11
CA ILE A 50 7.39 2.36 -5.15
C ILE A 50 6.32 1.28 -5.26
N SER A 51 5.69 1.15 -6.44
CA SER A 51 4.72 0.07 -6.64
C SER A 51 5.40 -1.30 -6.64
N LYS A 52 4.63 -2.35 -6.36
CA LYS A 52 5.11 -3.73 -6.43
C LYS A 52 5.77 -4.05 -7.78
N HIS A 53 5.15 -3.62 -8.88
CA HIS A 53 5.71 -3.84 -10.21
C HIS A 53 7.05 -3.14 -10.40
N ALA A 54 7.17 -1.89 -9.95
CA ALA A 54 8.43 -1.17 -9.99
C ALA A 54 9.52 -1.88 -9.18
N SER A 55 9.22 -2.33 -7.96
CA SER A 55 10.17 -3.08 -7.12
C SER A 55 10.67 -4.34 -7.82
N GLU A 56 9.75 -5.17 -8.35
CA GLU A 56 10.09 -6.38 -9.08
C GLU A 56 10.96 -6.08 -10.31
N ARG A 57 10.63 -5.02 -11.06
CA ARG A 57 11.42 -4.61 -12.23
C ARG A 57 12.82 -4.12 -11.87
N ILE A 58 12.96 -3.39 -10.76
CA ILE A 58 14.26 -2.90 -10.27
C ILE A 58 15.14 -4.10 -9.93
N GLU A 59 14.62 -5.07 -9.19
CA GLU A 59 15.31 -6.29 -8.82
C GLU A 59 15.68 -7.13 -10.05
N GLN A 60 14.72 -7.42 -10.93
CA GLN A 60 14.92 -8.25 -12.13
C GLN A 60 15.99 -7.69 -13.06
N ARG A 61 16.11 -6.36 -13.16
CA ARG A 61 17.05 -5.69 -14.06
C ARG A 61 18.34 -5.26 -13.38
N GLY A 62 18.49 -5.51 -12.08
CA GLY A 62 19.66 -5.08 -11.31
C GLY A 62 19.83 -3.56 -11.28
N ILE A 63 18.73 -2.80 -11.33
CA ILE A 63 18.77 -1.33 -11.29
C ILE A 63 19.18 -0.91 -9.88
N GLN A 64 20.23 -0.10 -9.79
CA GLN A 64 20.72 0.42 -8.52
C GLN A 64 20.39 1.90 -8.39
N ILE A 65 19.45 2.21 -7.50
CA ILE A 65 19.09 3.59 -7.13
C ILE A 65 19.34 3.74 -5.64
N ASN A 66 20.27 4.61 -5.27
CA ASN A 66 20.61 4.87 -3.88
C ASN A 66 19.57 5.78 -3.20
N ALA A 67 19.61 5.85 -1.86
CA ALA A 67 18.65 6.65 -1.09
C ALA A 67 18.65 8.14 -1.50
N ASN A 68 19.84 8.73 -1.73
CA ASN A 68 19.95 10.13 -2.16
C ASN A 68 19.29 10.39 -3.53
N GLN A 69 19.41 9.43 -4.45
CA GLN A 69 18.75 9.50 -5.75
C GLN A 69 17.23 9.40 -5.58
N TRP A 70 16.73 8.52 -4.71
CA TRP A 70 15.29 8.46 -4.41
C TRP A 70 14.75 9.78 -3.84
N ASP A 71 15.50 10.41 -2.93
CA ASP A 71 15.12 11.72 -2.38
C ASP A 71 15.08 12.80 -3.47
N LYS A 72 16.10 12.86 -4.33
CA LYS A 72 16.14 13.78 -5.48
C LYS A 72 14.96 13.54 -6.44
N ILE A 73 14.65 12.28 -6.74
CA ILE A 73 13.53 11.92 -7.60
C ILE A 73 12.22 12.38 -6.96
N GLY A 74 12.01 12.11 -5.67
CA GLY A 74 10.82 12.55 -4.94
C GLY A 74 10.63 14.06 -4.98
N LEU A 75 11.69 14.83 -4.72
CA LEU A 75 11.65 16.29 -4.81
C LEU A 75 11.28 16.79 -6.21
N LYS A 76 11.87 16.19 -7.26
CA LYS A 76 11.59 16.57 -8.65
C LYS A 76 10.18 16.16 -9.10
N VAL A 77 9.69 15.01 -8.65
CA VAL A 77 8.31 14.56 -8.89
C VAL A 77 7.32 15.51 -8.24
N SER A 78 7.57 15.93 -7.00
CA SER A 78 6.73 16.94 -6.31
C SER A 78 6.77 18.30 -7.01
N GLU A 79 7.95 18.72 -7.50
CA GLU A 79 8.08 19.93 -8.34
C GLU A 79 7.24 19.81 -9.62
N ALA A 80 7.30 18.67 -10.32
CA ALA A 80 6.55 18.43 -11.53
C ALA A 80 5.04 18.39 -11.29
N LYS A 81 4.58 17.78 -10.19
CA LYS A 81 3.18 17.79 -9.74
C LYS A 81 2.64 19.22 -9.61
N ARG A 82 3.39 20.12 -8.96
CA ARG A 82 3.02 21.54 -8.85
C ARG A 82 2.95 22.27 -10.19
N LYS A 83 3.67 21.79 -11.21
CA LYS A 83 3.64 22.31 -12.59
C LYS A 83 2.54 21.67 -13.46
N GLY A 84 1.70 20.81 -12.89
CA GLY A 84 0.59 20.16 -13.61
C GLY A 84 0.99 18.88 -14.37
N VAL A 85 2.19 18.35 -14.12
CA VAL A 85 2.57 17.02 -14.61
C VAL A 85 1.86 15.97 -13.77
N ASN A 86 1.15 15.05 -14.43
CA ASN A 86 0.43 13.96 -13.77
C ASN A 86 1.17 12.64 -13.96
N GLU A 87 1.65 12.38 -15.17
CA GLU A 87 2.34 11.16 -15.56
C GLU A 87 3.66 11.56 -16.23
N SER A 88 4.77 11.07 -15.68
CA SER A 88 6.10 11.50 -16.08
C SER A 88 7.02 10.33 -16.39
N LEU A 89 7.84 10.50 -17.43
CA LEU A 89 9.05 9.72 -17.62
C LEU A 89 10.19 10.37 -16.81
N VAL A 90 10.82 9.62 -15.93
CA VAL A 90 11.96 10.10 -15.12
C VAL A 90 13.21 9.36 -15.55
N ILE A 91 14.21 10.09 -16.02
CA ILE A 91 15.50 9.53 -16.41
C ILE A 91 16.51 9.81 -15.30
N VAL A 92 17.17 8.76 -14.80
CA VAL A 92 18.20 8.85 -13.77
C VAL A 92 19.39 7.97 -14.15
N ASN A 93 20.55 8.57 -14.42
CA ASN A 93 21.81 7.89 -14.79
C ASN A 93 21.68 6.70 -15.77
N ASN A 94 21.38 5.51 -15.27
CA ASN A 94 21.28 4.25 -16.02
C ASN A 94 19.86 3.66 -16.09
N ALA A 95 18.85 4.34 -15.55
CA ALA A 95 17.47 3.86 -15.47
C ALA A 95 16.45 4.90 -15.94
N ALA A 96 15.32 4.40 -16.40
CA ALA A 96 14.13 5.17 -16.70
C ALA A 96 12.98 4.65 -15.84
N LEU A 97 12.25 5.56 -15.20
CA LEU A 97 11.12 5.27 -14.33
C LEU A 97 9.87 5.90 -14.92
N ILE A 98 8.76 5.17 -14.91
CA ILE A 98 7.44 5.75 -15.18
C ILE A 98 6.80 6.06 -13.83
N VAL A 99 6.47 7.32 -13.62
CA VAL A 99 6.00 7.83 -12.32
C VAL A 99 4.70 8.58 -12.49
N SER A 100 3.71 8.22 -11.67
CA SER A 100 2.52 9.04 -11.48
C SER A 100 2.87 10.15 -10.49
N ALA A 101 3.15 11.34 -11.00
CA ALA A 101 3.42 12.52 -10.17
C ALA A 101 2.18 12.95 -9.36
N LYS A 102 0.97 12.70 -9.89
CA LYS A 102 -0.28 12.95 -9.15
C LYS A 102 -0.31 12.14 -7.84
N ASN A 103 0.02 10.85 -7.93
CA ASN A 103 -0.03 9.91 -6.81
C ASN A 103 1.30 9.78 -6.07
N GLU A 104 2.36 10.43 -6.57
CA GLU A 104 3.73 10.30 -6.05
C GLU A 104 4.19 8.83 -6.01
N THR A 105 3.86 8.07 -7.06
CA THR A 105 4.09 6.62 -7.15
C THR A 105 4.89 6.22 -8.39
N VAL A 106 5.96 5.45 -8.21
CA VAL A 106 6.70 4.79 -9.29
C VAL A 106 5.92 3.56 -9.76
N ILE A 107 5.47 3.57 -11.01
CA ILE A 107 4.68 2.51 -11.64
C ILE A 107 5.58 1.41 -12.17
N THR A 108 6.66 1.76 -12.87
CA THR A 108 7.62 0.79 -13.41
C THR A 108 9.01 1.39 -13.54
N ALA A 109 10.00 0.51 -13.71
CA ALA A 109 11.39 0.85 -13.94
C ALA A 109 11.94 0.03 -15.10
N MET A 110 12.91 0.58 -15.82
CA MET A 110 13.65 -0.10 -16.89
C MET A 110 15.06 0.49 -17.02
N ASN A 111 15.96 -0.24 -17.70
CA ASN A 111 17.28 0.27 -18.00
C ASN A 111 17.22 1.34 -19.09
N LEU A 112 18.15 2.29 -19.09
CA LEU A 112 18.16 3.39 -20.06
C LEU A 112 18.30 2.89 -21.52
N GLN A 113 19.07 1.82 -21.74
CA GLN A 113 19.24 1.20 -23.06
C GLN A 113 17.94 0.58 -23.58
N GLU A 114 17.17 -0.05 -22.69
CA GLU A 114 15.84 -0.58 -23.04
C GLU A 114 14.89 0.57 -23.35
N ALA A 115 14.85 1.60 -22.49
CA ALA A 115 13.99 2.76 -22.69
C ALA A 115 14.24 3.50 -24.01
N SER A 116 15.50 3.52 -24.49
CA SER A 116 15.88 4.22 -25.72
C SER A 116 15.22 3.67 -26.98
N ASN A 117 14.74 2.43 -26.95
CA ASN A 117 14.07 1.78 -28.08
C ASN A 117 12.54 1.72 -27.93
N GLN A 118 11.98 2.29 -26.86
CA GLN A 118 10.57 2.18 -26.52
C GLN A 118 9.81 3.48 -26.77
N ILE A 119 8.54 3.36 -27.16
CA ILE A 119 7.62 4.50 -27.29
C ILE A 119 6.74 4.55 -26.03
N PHE A 120 6.78 5.69 -25.35
CA PHE A 120 5.94 5.95 -24.18
C PHE A 120 4.74 6.79 -24.58
N THR A 121 3.56 6.42 -24.09
CA THR A 121 2.31 7.16 -24.29
C THR A 121 1.73 7.55 -22.94
N ASN A 122 0.75 8.45 -22.93
CA ASN A 122 0.12 8.96 -21.71
C ASN A 122 1.11 9.62 -20.73
N ILE A 123 2.20 10.17 -21.26
CA ILE A 123 3.19 10.94 -20.52
C ILE A 123 3.00 12.42 -20.87
N ASN A 124 2.81 13.26 -19.84
CA ASN A 124 2.66 14.71 -20.03
C ASN A 124 3.81 15.52 -19.43
N GLY A 125 4.86 14.86 -18.94
CA GLY A 125 6.10 15.49 -18.51
C GLY A 125 7.30 14.55 -18.57
N ALA A 126 8.49 15.14 -18.61
CA ALA A 126 9.75 14.42 -18.51
C ALA A 126 10.64 15.10 -17.47
N ILE A 127 11.28 14.28 -16.63
CA ILE A 127 12.17 14.74 -15.56
C ILE A 127 13.53 14.10 -15.80
N ILE A 128 14.57 14.92 -15.83
CA ILE A 128 15.95 14.45 -15.92
C ILE A 128 16.60 14.70 -14.56
N VAL A 129 17.10 13.64 -13.93
CA VAL A 129 17.73 13.67 -12.62
C VAL A 129 19.19 13.22 -12.76
N ASN A 130 20.11 14.11 -12.43
CA ASN A 130 21.55 13.86 -12.44
C ASN A 130 22.11 13.76 -11.00
#